data_AF-A0A2H0AP18-F1
#
_entry.id   AF-A0A2H0AP18-F1
#
_cell.length_a   1.000
_cell.length_b   1.000
_cell.length_c   1.000
_cell.angle_alpha   90.00
_cell.angle_beta   90.00
_cell.angle_gamma   90.00
#
_symmetry.space_group_name_H-M   'P 1'
#
loop_
_entity.id
_entity.type
_entity.pdbx_description
1 polymer ?
#
loop_
_entity_poly.entity_id
_entity_poly.type
_entity_poly.pdbx_seq_one_letter_code
_entity_poly.pdbx_strand_id
1 'polypeptide(L)'
;MVSSRNNFKLLKREAESADKILSIESVDDDVLELADSFDIKAINPFFSKKKSVMDIVVKDSKLLQESDVVKKPPARKSTILEAKKEKSELWTGGPVITEEVNRPFYLRGVVKLLIIVGLATILGWVAVYILPRATIELTLEKINWDFSGSMIVSSSRETPSFTDNAVELPGVIFNEGKNLTKSYGASGSEYVERKARGKITVYNEYSSEPQVLVQNTRFATPDGKIYRTDAKVTVPGAKIVDGKIVSSNTEVAISADKVGEEYNVGSIPKFRIPGFQGSPKYEVFYGISTSPMTGGFVGEVKVPTEDDIVKAKEDLRSSLEGALKTIIFLGIPTDMKVLDKAYEFSVTKEEINKEVDASGNF
;
A
#
# COMPACT_ATOMS: atom_id res chain seq x y z
N MET A 1 2.15 24.33 -21.55
CA MET A 1 3.25 24.74 -22.46
C MET A 1 3.98 26.01 -22.03
N VAL A 2 3.33 27.19 -21.92
CA VAL A 2 4.06 28.45 -21.57
C VAL A 2 4.75 28.38 -20.20
N SER A 3 4.06 27.83 -19.19
CA SER A 3 4.63 27.55 -17.85
C SER A 3 5.86 26.65 -17.91
N SER A 4 5.80 25.55 -18.68
CA SER A 4 6.90 24.60 -18.85
C SER A 4 8.17 25.30 -19.35
N ARG A 5 8.08 26.15 -20.39
CA ARG A 5 9.23 26.88 -20.95
C ARG A 5 9.95 27.76 -19.93
N ASN A 6 9.21 28.43 -19.05
CA ASN A 6 9.82 29.24 -18.00
C ASN A 6 10.58 28.39 -16.97
N ASN A 7 10.09 27.19 -16.68
CA ASN A 7 10.74 26.28 -15.73
C ASN A 7 12.08 25.75 -16.25
N PHE A 8 12.17 25.32 -17.52
CA PHE A 8 13.45 24.90 -18.12
C PHE A 8 14.49 26.03 -18.15
N LYS A 9 14.05 27.26 -18.49
CA LYS A 9 14.91 28.44 -18.45
C LYS A 9 15.46 28.73 -17.04
N LEU A 10 14.64 28.55 -16.00
CA LEU A 10 15.05 28.74 -14.62
C LEU A 10 16.02 27.63 -14.17
N LEU A 11 15.73 26.36 -14.49
CA LEU A 11 16.60 25.22 -14.20
C LEU A 11 18.00 25.37 -14.83
N LYS A 12 18.08 25.83 -16.08
CA LYS A 12 19.38 26.12 -16.73
C LYS A 12 20.17 27.19 -15.96
N ARG A 13 19.52 28.32 -15.65
CA ARG A 13 20.16 29.44 -14.94
C ARG A 13 20.70 29.02 -13.57
N GLU A 14 19.91 28.26 -12.80
CA GLU A 14 20.36 27.79 -11.49
C GLU A 14 21.53 26.80 -11.62
N ALA A 15 21.48 25.87 -12.57
CA ALA A 15 22.56 24.92 -12.83
C ALA A 15 23.88 25.61 -13.26
N GLU A 16 23.80 26.61 -14.15
CA GLU A 16 24.92 27.46 -14.54
C GLU A 16 25.49 28.24 -13.34
N SER A 17 24.63 28.83 -12.51
CA SER A 17 25.06 29.56 -11.30
C SER A 17 25.73 28.68 -10.24
N ALA A 18 25.43 27.38 -10.25
CA ALA A 18 25.98 26.38 -9.34
C ALA A 18 27.19 25.61 -9.92
N ASP A 19 27.67 25.99 -11.11
CA ASP A 19 28.72 25.32 -11.88
C ASP A 19 28.46 23.81 -12.08
N LYS A 20 27.21 23.45 -12.38
CA LYS A 20 26.74 22.07 -12.52
C LYS A 20 26.20 21.77 -13.91
N ILE A 21 26.58 20.61 -14.43
CA ILE A 21 26.06 20.11 -15.71
C ILE A 21 24.66 19.53 -15.47
N LEU A 22 23.64 20.16 -16.06
CA LEU A 22 22.26 19.66 -16.06
C LEU A 22 22.04 18.69 -17.22
N SER A 23 21.46 17.52 -16.92
CA SER A 23 20.99 16.56 -17.91
C SER A 23 19.62 16.03 -17.50
N ILE A 24 18.73 15.83 -18.47
CA ILE A 24 17.34 15.42 -18.25
C ILE A 24 17.08 14.09 -18.97
N GLU A 25 16.59 13.11 -18.24
CA GLU A 25 16.19 11.82 -18.81
C GLU A 25 14.65 11.74 -18.83
N SER A 26 14.06 11.53 -20.00
CA SER A 26 12.61 11.53 -20.19
C SER A 26 12.19 10.56 -21.30
N VAL A 27 11.02 9.95 -21.14
CA VAL A 27 10.38 9.10 -22.16
C VAL A 27 9.41 9.92 -23.03
N ASP A 28 9.06 11.13 -22.58
CA ASP A 28 8.15 12.07 -23.24
C ASP A 28 8.92 12.99 -24.21
N ASP A 29 8.58 12.92 -25.50
CA ASP A 29 9.27 13.65 -26.57
C ASP A 29 9.06 15.17 -26.48
N ASP A 30 7.91 15.66 -26.01
CA ASP A 30 7.65 17.10 -25.80
C ASP A 30 8.61 17.69 -24.75
N VAL A 31 8.98 16.89 -23.74
CA VAL A 31 9.94 17.25 -22.69
C VAL A 31 11.37 17.28 -23.24
N LEU A 32 11.71 16.35 -24.13
CA LEU A 32 13.03 16.29 -24.77
C LEU A 32 13.24 17.47 -25.72
N GLU A 33 12.25 17.80 -26.57
CA GLU A 33 12.30 18.97 -27.47
C GLU A 33 12.38 20.28 -26.67
N LEU A 34 11.61 20.40 -25.59
CA LEU A 34 11.71 21.57 -24.70
C LEU A 34 13.10 21.68 -24.04
N ALA A 35 13.69 20.58 -23.56
CA ALA A 35 15.02 20.60 -22.97
C ALA A 35 16.11 20.97 -23.99
N ASP A 36 16.05 20.41 -25.20
CA ASP A 36 16.98 20.72 -26.30
C ASP A 36 16.86 22.19 -26.74
N SER A 37 15.64 22.76 -26.76
CA SER A 37 15.40 24.19 -27.05
C SER A 37 16.05 25.16 -26.05
N PHE A 38 16.58 24.66 -24.92
CA PHE A 38 17.35 25.40 -23.94
C PHE A 38 18.81 24.88 -23.77
N ASP A 39 19.37 24.13 -24.72
CA ASP A 39 20.68 23.45 -24.65
C ASP A 39 20.87 22.51 -23.43
N ILE A 40 19.78 22.00 -22.84
CA ILE A 40 19.88 21.05 -21.73
C ILE A 40 20.04 19.65 -22.32
N LYS A 41 21.09 18.92 -21.95
CA LYS A 41 21.36 17.57 -22.48
C LYS A 41 20.24 16.61 -22.11
N ALA A 42 19.41 16.28 -23.08
CA ALA A 42 18.25 15.42 -22.91
C ALA A 42 18.48 14.03 -23.53
N ILE A 43 18.06 12.96 -22.86
CA ILE A 43 18.22 11.57 -23.34
C ILE A 43 16.92 10.80 -23.09
N ASN A 44 16.49 10.03 -24.11
CA ASN A 44 15.45 9.02 -23.91
C ASN A 44 16.10 7.67 -23.52
N PRO A 45 15.75 7.06 -22.36
CA PRO A 45 16.36 5.81 -21.91
C PRO A 45 16.28 4.68 -22.94
N PHE A 46 15.17 4.61 -23.67
CA PHE A 46 14.87 3.51 -24.60
C PHE A 46 15.57 3.63 -25.95
N PHE A 47 16.04 4.82 -26.33
CA PHE A 47 16.71 5.07 -27.61
C PHE A 47 18.22 5.37 -27.47
N SER A 48 18.77 5.23 -26.26
CA SER A 48 20.20 5.37 -25.96
C SER A 48 21.04 4.30 -26.66
N LYS A 49 21.49 4.59 -27.89
CA LYS A 49 22.50 3.78 -28.59
C LYS A 49 23.80 3.77 -27.78
N LYS A 50 24.25 2.59 -27.35
CA LYS A 50 25.61 2.38 -26.83
C LYS A 50 26.62 2.97 -27.83
N LYS A 51 27.48 3.88 -27.35
CA LYS A 51 28.51 4.52 -28.18
C LYS A 51 29.52 3.47 -28.69
N SER A 52 29.48 3.18 -29.98
CA SER A 52 30.65 2.75 -30.74
C SER A 52 31.47 4.00 -31.09
N VAL A 53 32.74 4.05 -30.69
CA VAL A 53 33.67 5.12 -31.05
C VAL A 53 33.99 5.04 -32.54
N MET A 54 33.83 6.14 -33.29
CA MET A 54 34.50 6.38 -34.57
C MET A 54 34.70 7.89 -34.83
N ASP A 55 35.50 8.17 -35.86
CA ASP A 55 36.40 9.32 -35.96
C ASP A 55 35.91 10.45 -36.91
N ILE A 56 36.62 11.58 -36.87
CA ILE A 56 36.50 12.86 -37.61
C ILE A 56 35.83 12.84 -39.01
N VAL A 57 34.93 13.82 -39.29
CA VAL A 57 34.97 14.83 -40.40
C VAL A 57 33.66 15.67 -40.47
N VAL A 58 33.79 16.96 -40.83
CA VAL A 58 32.75 18.01 -40.89
C VAL A 58 32.11 18.17 -42.29
N LYS A 59 30.79 18.48 -42.39
CA LYS A 59 30.26 19.47 -43.36
C LYS A 59 28.80 19.96 -43.11
N ASP A 60 28.54 21.23 -43.46
CA ASP A 60 27.26 21.96 -43.36
C ASP A 60 26.11 21.45 -44.27
N SER A 61 24.87 21.84 -43.95
CA SER A 61 23.95 22.43 -44.94
C SER A 61 22.81 23.28 -44.31
N LYS A 62 22.22 24.16 -45.15
CA LYS A 62 21.41 25.34 -44.79
C LYS A 62 19.89 25.11 -44.73
N LEU A 63 19.23 25.97 -43.93
CA LEU A 63 18.00 26.74 -44.20
C LEU A 63 16.93 26.20 -45.18
N LEU A 64 15.66 26.21 -44.73
CA LEU A 64 14.52 26.70 -45.53
C LEU A 64 13.51 27.47 -44.65
N GLN A 65 12.88 28.50 -45.23
CA GLN A 65 11.72 29.25 -44.69
C GLN A 65 10.54 29.07 -45.63
N GLU A 66 9.30 29.01 -45.11
CA GLU A 66 8.05 29.24 -45.87
C GLU A 66 6.85 29.35 -44.88
N SER A 67 5.69 29.96 -45.18
CA SER A 67 5.41 31.33 -45.65
C SER A 67 3.97 31.74 -45.23
N ASP A 68 3.57 32.98 -45.56
CA ASP A 68 2.32 33.70 -45.25
C ASP A 68 0.96 32.98 -45.36
N VAL A 69 -0.12 33.62 -44.83
CA VAL A 69 -1.24 34.14 -45.66
C VAL A 69 -2.27 34.97 -44.86
N VAL A 70 -2.72 36.07 -45.48
CA VAL A 70 -3.75 37.03 -45.01
C VAL A 70 -5.09 36.81 -45.74
N LYS A 71 -6.26 37.02 -45.08
CA LYS A 71 -7.46 37.68 -45.68
C LYS A 71 -8.62 37.96 -44.70
N LYS A 72 -9.49 38.91 -45.10
CA LYS A 72 -10.68 39.47 -44.39
C LYS A 72 -11.65 40.04 -45.47
N PRO A 73 -12.78 40.69 -45.10
CA PRO A 73 -14.15 40.21 -44.82
C PRO A 73 -15.11 40.39 -46.05
N PRO A 74 -16.46 40.48 -45.89
CA PRO A 74 -17.08 41.81 -45.69
C PRO A 74 -18.45 41.89 -44.93
N ALA A 75 -18.91 43.14 -44.69
CA ALA A 75 -20.33 43.60 -44.77
C ALA A 75 -21.34 43.26 -43.63
N ARG A 76 -22.47 44.00 -43.41
CA ARG A 76 -23.03 45.33 -43.83
C ARG A 76 -24.43 45.49 -43.16
N LYS A 77 -24.89 46.60 -42.53
CA LYS A 77 -24.33 47.92 -42.13
C LYS A 77 -25.30 48.62 -41.14
N SER A 78 -24.82 49.53 -40.30
CA SER A 78 -25.63 50.46 -39.45
C SER A 78 -25.45 51.94 -39.87
N THR A 79 -26.18 52.90 -39.30
CA THR A 79 -26.24 54.30 -39.79
C THR A 79 -26.35 55.34 -38.64
N ILE A 80 -26.25 56.63 -39.00
CA ILE A 80 -26.42 57.90 -38.26
C ILE A 80 -25.09 58.41 -37.66
N LEU A 81 -24.16 59.04 -38.41
CA LEU A 81 -24.26 60.28 -39.23
C LEU A 81 -24.76 61.50 -38.41
N GLU A 82 -24.17 62.69 -38.48
CA GLU A 82 -23.47 63.31 -39.61
C GLU A 82 -22.48 64.41 -39.16
N ALA A 83 -21.55 64.80 -40.03
CA ALA A 83 -20.53 65.82 -39.76
C ALA A 83 -20.89 67.19 -40.38
N LYS A 84 -20.31 68.29 -39.90
CA LYS A 84 -20.45 69.61 -40.55
C LYS A 84 -19.19 70.48 -40.54
N LYS A 85 -18.48 70.45 -41.66
CA LYS A 85 -17.92 71.65 -42.34
C LYS A 85 -18.93 72.04 -43.46
N GLU A 86 -18.92 73.20 -44.10
CA GLU A 86 -17.94 74.28 -44.16
C GLU A 86 -18.61 75.67 -44.37
N LYS A 87 -17.77 76.65 -44.71
CA LYS A 87 -17.96 78.11 -44.77
C LYS A 87 -19.00 78.65 -45.77
N SER A 88 -19.50 79.84 -45.41
CA SER A 88 -19.72 81.04 -46.25
C SER A 88 -20.44 80.93 -47.60
N GLU A 89 -21.60 81.59 -47.67
CA GLU A 89 -22.02 82.35 -48.85
C GLU A 89 -22.39 83.79 -48.45
N LEU A 90 -22.30 84.69 -49.42
CA LEU A 90 -22.43 86.15 -49.29
C LEU A 90 -23.37 86.65 -50.41
N TRP A 91 -24.04 87.79 -50.17
CA TRP A 91 -24.96 88.58 -51.02
C TRP A 91 -26.42 88.57 -50.53
N THR A 92 -27.18 89.67 -50.49
CA THR A 92 -26.86 91.12 -50.59
C THR A 92 -28.04 91.93 -50.01
N GLY A 93 -27.81 93.20 -49.64
CA GLY A 93 -28.87 94.20 -49.45
C GLY A 93 -28.87 94.85 -48.07
N GLY A 94 -28.36 96.09 -48.00
CA GLY A 94 -28.66 97.01 -46.88
C GLY A 94 -29.91 97.84 -47.18
N PRO A 95 -30.09 99.03 -46.56
CA PRO A 95 -29.35 99.60 -45.43
C PRO A 95 -30.29 99.83 -44.21
N VAL A 96 -29.79 100.48 -43.16
CA VAL A 96 -30.43 101.62 -42.42
C VAL A 96 -29.51 102.04 -41.26
N ILE A 97 -29.57 103.31 -40.89
CA ILE A 97 -28.58 104.04 -40.08
C ILE A 97 -29.20 104.43 -38.73
N THR A 98 -28.40 104.38 -37.63
CA THR A 98 -28.62 105.02 -36.29
C THR A 98 -29.90 104.63 -35.50
N GLU A 99 -29.92 104.58 -34.17
CA GLU A 99 -29.46 105.59 -33.20
C GLU A 99 -28.81 105.03 -31.93
N GLU A 100 -28.01 105.89 -31.29
CA GLU A 100 -27.44 105.68 -29.96
C GLU A 100 -28.49 105.95 -28.86
N VAL A 101 -28.53 105.11 -27.83
CA VAL A 101 -28.96 105.57 -26.48
C VAL A 101 -27.96 105.08 -25.43
N ASN A 102 -27.15 106.02 -24.97
CA ASN A 102 -26.05 105.81 -24.04
C ASN A 102 -26.51 105.95 -22.57
N ARG A 103 -26.48 104.87 -21.78
CA ARG A 103 -26.54 104.88 -20.29
C ARG A 103 -25.69 103.75 -19.68
N PRO A 104 -25.14 103.92 -18.46
CA PRO A 104 -23.79 103.44 -18.16
C PRO A 104 -23.65 101.93 -17.88
N PHE A 105 -22.65 101.32 -18.51
CA PHE A 105 -22.35 99.89 -18.46
C PHE A 105 -21.29 99.57 -17.39
N TYR A 106 -21.70 99.38 -16.14
CA TYR A 106 -20.81 98.81 -15.09
C TYR A 106 -21.39 97.59 -14.34
N LEU A 107 -22.72 97.39 -14.28
CA LEU A 107 -23.31 96.26 -13.55
C LEU A 107 -23.20 94.89 -14.25
N ARG A 108 -23.09 94.84 -15.59
CA ARG A 108 -23.13 93.56 -16.34
C ARG A 108 -21.88 92.69 -16.19
N GLY A 109 -20.74 93.26 -15.78
CA GLY A 109 -19.53 92.49 -15.48
C GLY A 109 -19.61 91.79 -14.13
N VAL A 110 -20.03 92.52 -13.09
CA VAL A 110 -20.09 92.03 -11.71
C VAL A 110 -21.12 90.89 -11.56
N VAL A 111 -22.30 91.01 -12.18
CA VAL A 111 -23.32 89.95 -12.16
C VAL A 111 -22.82 88.67 -12.83
N LYS A 112 -22.09 88.76 -13.95
CA LYS A 112 -21.48 87.57 -14.59
C LYS A 112 -20.42 86.93 -13.70
N LEU A 113 -19.59 87.73 -13.02
CA LEU A 113 -18.57 87.23 -12.09
C LEU A 113 -19.20 86.53 -10.88
N LEU A 114 -20.28 87.09 -10.31
CA LEU A 114 -21.03 86.45 -9.22
C LEU A 114 -21.70 85.14 -9.64
N ILE A 115 -22.23 85.06 -10.87
CA ILE A 115 -22.77 83.80 -11.42
C ILE A 115 -21.67 82.75 -11.60
N ILE A 116 -20.48 83.13 -12.08
CA ILE A 116 -19.34 82.22 -12.24
C ILE A 116 -18.83 81.73 -10.88
N VAL A 117 -18.71 82.62 -9.89
CA VAL A 117 -18.32 82.25 -8.52
C VAL A 117 -19.38 81.35 -7.87
N GLY A 118 -20.66 81.66 -8.02
CA GLY A 118 -21.76 80.82 -7.53
C GLY A 118 -21.78 79.43 -8.20
N LEU A 119 -21.54 79.36 -9.51
CA LEU A 119 -21.44 78.09 -10.23
C LEU A 119 -20.22 77.29 -9.74
N ALA A 120 -19.08 77.93 -9.50
CA ALA A 120 -17.87 77.29 -8.99
C ALA A 120 -18.03 76.78 -7.55
N THR A 121 -18.73 77.51 -6.67
CA THR A 121 -19.02 77.03 -5.30
C THR A 121 -20.01 75.87 -5.30
N ILE A 122 -21.03 75.90 -6.16
CA ILE A 122 -21.94 74.75 -6.37
C ILE A 122 -21.17 73.54 -6.90
N LEU A 123 -20.29 73.73 -7.89
CA LEU A 123 -19.48 72.64 -8.46
C LEU A 123 -18.54 72.04 -7.40
N GLY A 124 -17.90 72.88 -6.58
CA GLY A 124 -17.05 72.45 -5.47
C GLY A 124 -17.82 71.71 -4.39
N TRP A 125 -19.01 72.18 -4.02
CA TRP A 125 -19.88 71.50 -3.05
C TRP A 125 -20.37 70.14 -3.56
N VAL A 126 -20.79 70.07 -4.82
CA VAL A 126 -21.17 68.80 -5.48
C VAL A 126 -19.99 67.84 -5.55
N ALA A 127 -18.77 68.32 -5.84
CA ALA A 127 -17.57 67.50 -5.79
C ALA A 127 -17.30 66.94 -4.38
N VAL A 128 -17.36 67.78 -3.34
CA VAL A 128 -17.19 67.34 -1.93
C VAL A 128 -18.28 66.34 -1.51
N TYR A 129 -19.49 66.41 -2.06
CA TYR A 129 -20.58 65.50 -1.72
C TYR A 129 -20.52 64.15 -2.48
N ILE A 130 -19.99 64.13 -3.71
CA ILE A 130 -19.95 62.93 -4.56
C ILE A 130 -18.64 62.13 -4.38
N LEU A 131 -17.50 62.79 -4.15
CA LEU A 131 -16.20 62.12 -4.12
C LEU A 131 -15.86 61.22 -2.89
N PRO A 132 -16.48 61.30 -1.69
CA PRO A 132 -16.02 60.56 -0.52
C PRO A 132 -16.56 59.12 -0.46
N ARG A 133 -16.44 58.38 -1.57
CA ARG A 133 -16.76 56.94 -1.65
C ARG A 133 -15.60 56.16 -2.26
N ALA A 134 -14.70 55.70 -1.39
CA ALA A 134 -13.68 54.72 -1.75
C ALA A 134 -14.22 53.30 -1.49
N THR A 135 -14.43 52.54 -2.55
CA THR A 135 -14.69 51.09 -2.46
C THR A 135 -13.34 50.38 -2.37
N ILE A 136 -13.08 49.69 -1.25
CA ILE A 136 -11.85 48.91 -1.07
C ILE A 136 -12.15 47.47 -1.50
N GLU A 137 -11.77 47.09 -2.71
CA GLU A 137 -11.81 45.70 -3.18
C GLU A 137 -10.53 44.97 -2.76
N LEU A 138 -10.64 44.10 -1.75
CA LEU A 138 -9.54 43.25 -1.29
C LEU A 138 -9.45 41.98 -2.15
N THR A 139 -8.71 42.06 -3.25
CA THR A 139 -8.33 40.88 -4.04
C THR A 139 -7.19 40.14 -3.35
N LEU A 140 -7.52 39.16 -2.51
CA LEU A 140 -6.54 38.27 -1.89
C LEU A 140 -5.94 37.33 -2.95
N GLU A 141 -4.64 37.46 -3.21
CA GLU A 141 -3.91 36.53 -4.07
C GLU A 141 -3.65 35.21 -3.32
N LYS A 142 -4.04 34.09 -3.93
CA LYS A 142 -3.81 32.76 -3.36
C LYS A 142 -2.38 32.31 -3.66
N ILE A 143 -1.51 32.38 -2.65
CA ILE A 143 -0.20 31.72 -2.71
C ILE A 143 -0.36 30.21 -2.50
N ASN A 144 0.44 29.42 -3.22
CA ASN A 144 0.60 28.01 -2.91
C ASN A 144 1.47 27.91 -1.64
N TRP A 145 0.90 27.41 -0.55
CA TRP A 145 1.63 27.18 0.69
C TRP A 145 2.06 25.71 0.78
N ASP A 146 3.35 25.47 0.57
CA ASP A 146 3.97 24.18 0.83
C ASP A 146 4.13 23.99 2.35
N PHE A 147 3.17 23.30 2.98
CA PHE A 147 3.22 23.00 4.40
C PHE A 147 4.36 22.01 4.71
N SER A 148 5.34 22.45 5.52
CA SER A 148 6.44 21.62 6.01
C SER A 148 6.31 21.41 7.51
N GLY A 149 5.66 20.31 7.89
CA GLY A 149 5.39 19.96 9.29
C GLY A 149 4.77 18.56 9.42
N SER A 150 4.44 18.15 10.64
CA SER A 150 3.81 16.84 10.87
C SER A 150 2.31 16.88 10.57
N MET A 151 1.82 15.90 9.81
CA MET A 151 0.39 15.65 9.65
C MET A 151 0.01 14.47 10.54
N ILE A 152 -0.99 14.66 11.40
CA ILE A 152 -1.47 13.68 12.38
C ILE A 152 -2.96 13.49 12.17
N VAL A 153 -3.43 12.24 12.16
CA VAL A 153 -4.86 11.92 12.13
C VAL A 153 -5.30 11.54 13.53
N SER A 154 -6.33 12.21 14.05
CA SER A 154 -6.87 11.99 15.39
C SER A 154 -8.31 11.51 15.32
N SER A 155 -8.61 10.41 16.00
CA SER A 155 -9.97 9.86 16.13
C SER A 155 -10.82 10.53 17.21
N SER A 156 -10.22 11.43 18.00
CA SER A 156 -10.90 12.16 19.08
C SER A 156 -11.24 13.61 18.75
N ARG A 157 -11.00 14.07 17.52
CA ARG A 157 -11.34 15.43 17.06
C ARG A 157 -12.46 15.38 16.03
N GLU A 158 -13.32 16.39 16.06
CA GLU A 158 -14.37 16.63 15.06
C GLU A 158 -13.96 17.70 14.03
N THR A 159 -13.01 18.57 14.36
CA THR A 159 -12.56 19.70 13.53
C THR A 159 -11.03 19.68 13.35
N PRO A 160 -10.54 20.08 12.16
CA PRO A 160 -9.10 20.14 11.91
C PRO A 160 -8.44 21.28 12.70
N SER A 161 -7.24 21.03 13.21
CA SER A 161 -6.43 22.01 13.94
C SER A 161 -5.12 22.27 13.21
N PHE A 162 -4.80 23.55 13.02
CA PHE A 162 -3.61 24.01 12.31
C PHE A 162 -2.73 24.77 13.30
N THR A 163 -1.51 24.28 13.48
CA THR A 163 -0.43 24.92 14.26
C THR A 163 0.78 25.09 13.34
N ASP A 164 1.65 26.05 13.63
CA ASP A 164 2.81 26.43 12.79
C ASP A 164 3.68 25.23 12.33
N ASN A 165 3.75 24.16 13.13
CA ASN A 165 4.55 22.96 12.86
C ASN A 165 3.73 21.67 12.68
N ALA A 166 2.40 21.69 12.88
CA ALA A 166 1.58 20.48 12.90
C ALA A 166 0.14 20.72 12.42
N VAL A 167 -0.38 19.78 11.63
CA VAL A 167 -1.79 19.72 11.22
C VAL A 167 -2.42 18.46 11.79
N GLU A 168 -3.42 18.63 12.66
CA GLU A 168 -4.23 17.54 13.18
C GLU A 168 -5.57 17.47 12.42
N LEU A 169 -5.81 16.35 11.73
CA LEU A 169 -7.05 16.11 10.99
C LEU A 169 -7.96 15.14 11.76
N PRO A 170 -9.29 15.32 11.72
CA PRO A 170 -10.23 14.31 12.20
C PRO A 170 -10.16 13.05 11.31
N GLY A 171 -10.32 11.86 11.89
CA GLY A 171 -10.35 10.61 11.13
C GLY A 171 -10.90 9.42 11.89
N VAL A 172 -11.00 8.27 11.23
CA VAL A 172 -11.56 7.03 11.79
C VAL A 172 -10.55 5.90 11.65
N ILE A 173 -10.47 5.04 12.66
CA ILE A 173 -9.60 3.86 12.67
C ILE A 173 -10.43 2.64 12.23
N PHE A 174 -9.98 1.96 11.19
CA PHE A 174 -10.55 0.70 10.70
C PHE A 174 -9.62 -0.45 11.05
N ASN A 175 -10.13 -1.46 11.75
CA ASN A 175 -9.37 -2.63 12.19
C ASN A 175 -10.04 -3.90 11.63
N GLU A 176 -9.29 -4.70 10.89
CA GLU A 176 -9.75 -5.97 10.32
C GLU A 176 -8.78 -7.10 10.63
N GLY A 177 -9.32 -8.29 10.89
CA GLY A 177 -8.56 -9.49 11.25
C GLY A 177 -8.84 -10.62 10.28
N LYS A 178 -7.78 -11.25 9.75
CA LYS A 178 -7.92 -12.38 8.82
C LYS A 178 -6.87 -13.44 9.10
N ASN A 179 -7.32 -14.70 9.08
CA ASN A 179 -6.44 -15.86 9.10
C ASN A 179 -6.18 -16.31 7.65
N LEU A 180 -4.93 -16.65 7.34
CA LEU A 180 -4.52 -17.18 6.04
C LEU A 180 -3.63 -18.40 6.25
N THR A 181 -3.98 -19.49 5.59
CA THR A 181 -3.17 -20.72 5.53
C THR A 181 -2.83 -20.96 4.07
N LYS A 182 -1.55 -21.20 3.79
CA LYS A 182 -1.02 -21.62 2.50
C LYS A 182 -0.04 -22.76 2.75
N SER A 183 0.14 -23.61 1.74
CA SER A 183 1.14 -24.67 1.75
C SER A 183 2.25 -24.34 0.76
N TYR A 184 3.49 -24.69 1.11
CA TYR A 184 4.68 -24.34 0.32
C TYR A 184 5.52 -25.58 0.04
N GLY A 185 6.15 -25.66 -1.12
CA GLY A 185 6.97 -26.82 -1.48
C GLY A 185 8.25 -26.88 -0.65
N ALA A 186 8.52 -28.04 -0.04
CA ALA A 186 9.79 -28.31 0.64
C ALA A 186 10.87 -28.73 -0.38
N SER A 187 12.03 -28.07 -0.33
CA SER A 187 13.17 -28.35 -1.22
C SER A 187 14.23 -29.28 -0.60
N GLY A 188 14.32 -29.33 0.74
CA GLY A 188 15.28 -30.16 1.46
C GLY A 188 14.84 -31.62 1.59
N SER A 189 15.81 -32.48 1.89
CA SER A 189 15.58 -33.85 2.35
C SER A 189 16.32 -34.11 3.67
N GLU A 190 15.71 -34.91 4.54
CA GLU A 190 16.30 -35.39 5.79
C GLU A 190 16.14 -36.91 5.85
N TYR A 191 17.20 -37.63 6.22
CA TYR A 191 17.12 -39.06 6.48
C TYR A 191 16.55 -39.30 7.87
N VAL A 192 15.33 -39.82 7.95
CA VAL A 192 14.57 -39.93 9.18
C VAL A 192 14.33 -41.39 9.54
N GLU A 193 14.81 -41.78 10.71
CA GLU A 193 14.56 -43.08 11.32
C GLU A 193 13.57 -42.95 12.49
N ARG A 194 12.37 -43.52 12.33
CA ARG A 194 11.33 -43.55 13.36
C ARG A 194 10.89 -44.97 13.67
N LYS A 195 10.57 -45.18 14.95
CA LYS A 195 10.02 -46.43 15.49
C LYS A 195 8.51 -46.31 15.54
N ALA A 196 7.81 -47.37 15.13
CA ALA A 196 6.37 -47.43 15.34
C ALA A 196 6.05 -47.37 16.84
N ARG A 197 5.00 -46.63 17.19
CA ARG A 197 4.51 -46.46 18.55
C ARG A 197 3.02 -46.73 18.61
N GLY A 198 2.55 -47.08 19.79
CA GLY A 198 1.14 -47.20 20.08
C GLY A 198 0.91 -47.61 21.51
N LYS A 199 -0.31 -48.05 21.81
CA LYS A 199 -0.71 -48.49 23.14
C LYS A 199 -1.28 -49.90 23.12
N ILE A 200 -1.02 -50.64 24.19
CA ILE A 200 -1.62 -51.95 24.44
C ILE A 200 -2.26 -51.99 25.81
N THR A 201 -3.38 -52.70 25.92
CA THR A 201 -3.98 -53.05 27.19
C THR A 201 -3.39 -54.38 27.64
N VAL A 202 -2.60 -54.39 28.71
CA VAL A 202 -1.98 -55.60 29.25
C VAL A 202 -2.87 -56.20 30.33
N TYR A 203 -3.22 -57.47 30.15
CA TYR A 203 -4.07 -58.25 31.05
C TYR A 203 -3.24 -59.16 31.96
N ASN A 204 -3.72 -59.34 33.19
CA ASN A 204 -3.25 -60.32 34.16
C ASN A 204 -4.41 -61.24 34.56
N GLU A 205 -4.27 -62.52 34.22
CA GLU A 205 -5.18 -63.61 34.58
C GLU A 205 -4.51 -64.66 35.47
N TYR A 206 -3.32 -64.37 36.03
CA TYR A 206 -2.52 -65.34 36.79
C TYR A 206 -2.82 -65.35 38.29
N SER A 207 -2.73 -64.20 38.93
CA SER A 207 -2.74 -64.08 40.40
C SER A 207 -3.18 -62.71 40.87
N SER A 208 -3.66 -62.62 42.12
CA SER A 208 -3.98 -61.36 42.78
C SER A 208 -2.77 -60.51 43.19
N GLU A 209 -1.55 -60.99 42.96
CA GLU A 209 -0.33 -60.19 43.08
C GLU A 209 -0.15 -59.24 41.88
N PRO A 210 0.26 -57.97 42.10
CA PRO A 210 0.58 -57.05 41.02
C PRO A 210 1.90 -57.44 40.35
N GLN A 211 1.92 -57.52 39.02
CA GLN A 211 3.12 -57.83 38.24
C GLN A 211 3.75 -56.52 37.73
N VAL A 212 4.92 -56.20 38.25
CA VAL A 212 5.74 -55.10 37.72
C VAL A 212 6.37 -55.53 36.40
N LEU A 213 6.21 -54.71 35.37
CA LEU A 213 6.94 -54.78 34.10
C LEU A 213 7.97 -53.65 34.09
N VAL A 214 9.24 -54.00 33.85
CA VAL A 214 10.32 -53.02 33.72
C VAL A 214 10.18 -52.24 32.41
N GLN A 215 10.82 -51.07 32.32
CA GLN A 215 11.03 -50.43 31.02
C GLN A 215 11.79 -51.38 30.08
N ASN A 216 11.54 -51.32 28.77
CA ASN A 216 12.07 -52.26 27.78
C ASN A 216 11.59 -53.73 27.92
N THR A 217 10.48 -53.98 28.62
CA THR A 217 9.85 -55.32 28.62
C THR A 217 9.38 -55.65 27.20
N ARG A 218 9.77 -56.83 26.68
CA ARG A 218 9.48 -57.25 25.31
C ARG A 218 8.06 -57.81 25.18
N PHE A 219 7.35 -57.32 24.17
CA PHE A 219 6.06 -57.82 23.70
C PHE A 219 6.21 -58.30 22.25
N ALA A 220 5.90 -59.56 21.99
CA ALA A 220 5.97 -60.18 20.67
C ALA A 220 4.58 -60.29 20.04
N THR A 221 4.44 -59.89 18.77
CA THR A 221 3.25 -60.15 17.95
C THR A 221 3.21 -61.61 17.49
N PRO A 222 2.07 -62.12 16.98
CA PRO A 222 2.00 -63.41 16.31
C PRO A 222 3.01 -63.55 15.17
N ASP A 223 3.28 -62.47 14.44
CA ASP A 223 4.26 -62.40 13.34
C ASP A 223 5.73 -62.28 13.82
N GLY A 224 5.99 -62.41 15.13
CA GLY A 224 7.34 -62.34 15.71
C GLY A 224 7.94 -60.92 15.83
N LYS A 225 7.19 -59.87 15.50
CA LYS A 225 7.66 -58.47 15.65
C LYS A 225 7.71 -58.11 17.13
N ILE A 226 8.82 -57.53 17.56
CA ILE A 226 9.07 -57.17 18.97
C ILE A 226 8.81 -55.68 19.18
N TYR A 227 8.08 -55.40 20.27
CA TYR A 227 7.86 -54.07 20.84
C TYR A 227 8.37 -54.06 22.28
N ARG A 228 8.62 -52.86 22.80
CA ARG A 228 9.20 -52.61 24.13
C ARG A 228 8.35 -51.59 24.88
N THR A 229 8.23 -51.76 26.19
CA THR A 229 7.55 -50.78 27.05
C THR A 229 8.39 -49.50 27.20
N ASP A 230 7.75 -48.36 26.95
CA ASP A 230 8.42 -47.05 27.03
C ASP A 230 8.75 -46.63 28.47
N ALA A 231 8.00 -47.18 29.45
CA ALA A 231 8.16 -46.93 30.87
C ALA A 231 8.00 -48.21 31.70
N LYS A 232 8.37 -48.15 32.98
CA LYS A 232 8.00 -49.15 33.99
C LYS A 232 6.50 -49.04 34.27
N VAL A 233 5.77 -50.14 34.16
CA VAL A 233 4.33 -50.20 34.48
C VAL A 233 4.04 -51.35 35.43
N THR A 234 3.13 -51.13 36.38
CA THR A 234 2.65 -52.18 37.29
C THR A 234 1.28 -52.66 36.81
N VAL A 235 1.20 -53.89 36.32
CA VAL A 235 -0.07 -54.52 35.97
C VAL A 235 -0.76 -54.97 37.27
N PRO A 236 -2.00 -54.54 37.56
CA PRO A 236 -2.66 -54.93 38.81
C PRO A 236 -2.89 -56.44 38.90
N GLY A 237 -2.99 -56.95 40.12
CA GLY A 237 -3.35 -58.34 40.37
C GLY A 237 -4.78 -58.65 39.91
N ALA A 238 -5.01 -59.86 39.41
CA ALA A 238 -6.35 -60.32 39.05
C ALA A 238 -7.26 -60.40 40.28
N LYS A 239 -8.52 -59.97 40.15
CA LYS A 239 -9.48 -60.00 41.27
C LYS A 239 -10.14 -61.37 41.34
N ILE A 240 -10.23 -61.95 42.53
CA ILE A 240 -11.01 -63.17 42.76
C ILE A 240 -12.38 -62.76 43.29
N VAL A 241 -13.43 -63.04 42.53
CA VAL A 241 -14.84 -62.81 42.93
C VAL A 241 -15.56 -64.14 42.77
N ASP A 242 -16.20 -64.62 43.84
CA ASP A 242 -16.92 -65.91 43.88
C ASP A 242 -16.10 -67.10 43.35
N GLY A 243 -14.80 -67.12 43.66
CA GLY A 243 -13.86 -68.17 43.22
C GLY A 243 -13.45 -68.09 41.74
N LYS A 244 -13.93 -67.10 40.98
CA LYS A 244 -13.55 -66.86 39.59
C LYS A 244 -12.51 -65.75 39.48
N ILE A 245 -11.52 -65.95 38.62
CA ILE A 245 -10.49 -64.95 38.30
C ILE A 245 -11.10 -63.95 37.32
N VAL A 246 -11.27 -62.70 37.76
CA VAL A 246 -11.62 -61.54 36.93
C VAL A 246 -10.32 -60.85 36.54
N SER A 247 -10.08 -60.74 35.24
CA SER A 247 -8.84 -60.18 34.70
C SER A 247 -8.69 -58.70 35.07
N SER A 248 -7.52 -58.36 35.60
CA SER A 248 -7.12 -56.96 35.77
C SER A 248 -6.32 -56.52 34.56
N ASN A 249 -6.43 -55.24 34.18
CA ASN A 249 -5.68 -54.70 33.06
C ASN A 249 -5.15 -53.29 33.32
N THR A 250 -4.21 -52.87 32.48
CA THR A 250 -3.68 -51.50 32.45
C THR A 250 -3.24 -51.14 31.03
N GLU A 251 -3.36 -49.86 30.66
CA GLU A 251 -2.86 -49.34 29.38
C GLU A 251 -1.34 -49.10 29.47
N VAL A 252 -0.61 -49.51 28.44
CA VAL A 252 0.86 -49.44 28.37
C VAL A 252 1.27 -48.86 27.01
N ALA A 253 2.06 -47.79 27.03
CA ALA A 253 2.72 -47.26 25.84
C ALA A 253 3.90 -48.17 25.44
N ILE A 254 3.94 -48.53 24.15
CA ILE A 254 4.98 -49.38 23.57
C ILE A 254 5.55 -48.76 22.29
N SER A 255 6.85 -49.01 22.07
CA SER A 255 7.57 -48.66 20.86
C SER A 255 8.26 -49.88 20.24
N ALA A 256 8.45 -49.86 18.92
CA ALA A 256 9.09 -50.94 18.18
C ALA A 256 10.55 -51.20 18.60
N ASP A 257 10.99 -52.45 18.56
CA ASP A 257 12.37 -52.84 18.84
C ASP A 257 13.36 -52.18 17.86
N LYS A 258 12.99 -52.11 16.58
CA LYS A 258 13.72 -51.45 15.51
C LYS A 258 12.90 -50.32 14.88
N VAL A 259 13.57 -49.52 14.06
CA VAL A 259 12.98 -48.51 13.17
C VAL A 259 12.46 -49.20 11.90
N GLY A 260 11.51 -48.57 11.20
CA GLY A 260 11.03 -49.05 9.89
C GLY A 260 9.51 -49.20 9.78
N GLU A 261 9.01 -49.15 8.55
CA GLU A 261 7.58 -49.27 8.26
C GLU A 261 7.03 -50.67 8.53
N GLU A 262 7.87 -51.70 8.56
CA GLU A 262 7.46 -53.07 8.85
C GLU A 262 6.93 -53.25 10.28
N TYR A 263 7.19 -52.28 11.17
CA TYR A 263 6.61 -52.20 12.52
C TYR A 263 5.30 -51.39 12.59
N ASN A 264 4.83 -50.81 11.47
CA ASN A 264 3.45 -50.33 11.41
C ASN A 264 2.53 -51.54 11.27
N VAL A 265 1.69 -51.78 12.27
CA VAL A 265 0.77 -52.93 12.32
C VAL A 265 -0.61 -52.48 12.76
N GLY A 266 -1.64 -53.17 12.27
CA GLY A 266 -3.02 -52.95 12.70
C GLY A 266 -3.27 -53.35 14.16
N SER A 267 -4.55 -53.38 14.55
CA SER A 267 -4.98 -53.94 15.83
C SER A 267 -4.54 -55.41 15.95
N ILE A 268 -3.93 -55.78 17.09
CA ILE A 268 -3.39 -57.13 17.32
C ILE A 268 -4.07 -57.76 18.54
N PRO A 269 -4.68 -58.96 18.40
CA PRO A 269 -5.54 -59.54 19.43
C PRO A 269 -4.78 -60.13 20.61
N LYS A 270 -3.50 -60.54 20.45
CA LYS A 270 -2.70 -61.07 21.56
C LYS A 270 -1.19 -60.90 21.33
N PHE A 271 -0.55 -60.04 22.12
CA PHE A 271 0.90 -59.97 22.29
C PHE A 271 1.33 -60.91 23.41
N ARG A 272 2.40 -61.69 23.20
CA ARG A 272 3.05 -62.48 24.26
C ARG A 272 4.21 -61.73 24.88
N ILE A 273 4.59 -62.09 26.11
CA ILE A 273 5.80 -61.60 26.78
C ILE A 273 6.84 -62.72 26.74
N PRO A 274 7.86 -62.69 25.84
CA PRO A 274 8.84 -63.78 25.72
C PRO A 274 9.61 -64.04 27.02
N GLY A 275 9.78 -63.02 27.87
CA GLY A 275 10.43 -63.16 29.18
C GLY A 275 9.68 -64.03 30.19
N PHE A 276 8.43 -64.44 29.90
CA PHE A 276 7.67 -65.40 30.73
C PHE A 276 7.65 -66.82 30.15
N GLN A 277 8.24 -67.05 28.98
CA GLN A 277 8.28 -68.37 28.33
C GLN A 277 8.88 -69.43 29.26
N GLY A 278 8.27 -70.62 29.30
CA GLY A 278 8.62 -71.69 30.24
C GLY A 278 7.97 -71.58 31.62
N SER A 279 7.20 -70.51 31.90
CA SER A 279 6.39 -70.39 33.11
C SER A 279 4.89 -70.35 32.77
N PRO A 280 3.99 -70.72 33.70
CA PRO A 280 2.54 -70.60 33.50
C PRO A 280 2.07 -69.17 33.16
N LYS A 281 2.83 -68.15 33.57
CA LYS A 281 2.56 -66.74 33.28
C LYS A 281 2.49 -66.44 31.77
N TYR A 282 3.14 -67.24 30.92
CA TYR A 282 3.22 -66.98 29.47
C TYR A 282 1.86 -66.96 28.74
N GLU A 283 0.89 -67.76 29.19
CA GLU A 283 -0.42 -67.84 28.52
C GLU A 283 -1.45 -66.83 29.04
N VAL A 284 -1.33 -66.46 30.32
CA VAL A 284 -2.28 -65.63 31.10
C VAL A 284 -1.84 -64.18 31.29
N PHE A 285 -0.59 -63.84 30.95
CA PHE A 285 -0.15 -62.44 30.77
C PHE A 285 -0.02 -62.15 29.29
N TYR A 286 -0.81 -61.22 28.79
CA TYR A 286 -0.82 -60.84 27.38
C TYR A 286 -1.24 -59.38 27.18
N GLY A 287 -0.79 -58.79 26.08
CA GLY A 287 -1.26 -57.49 25.61
C GLY A 287 -2.34 -57.65 24.54
N ILE A 288 -3.29 -56.72 24.45
CA ILE A 288 -4.18 -56.51 23.30
C ILE A 288 -3.94 -55.10 22.78
N SER A 289 -3.83 -54.91 21.46
CA SER A 289 -3.91 -53.58 20.85
C SER A 289 -5.20 -53.42 20.07
N THR A 290 -6.02 -52.46 20.48
CA THR A 290 -7.23 -52.04 19.76
C THR A 290 -6.91 -51.01 18.68
N SER A 291 -5.96 -50.11 18.93
CA SER A 291 -5.41 -49.15 17.97
C SER A 291 -4.29 -49.77 17.12
N PRO A 292 -3.98 -49.23 15.93
CA PRO A 292 -2.77 -49.61 15.20
C PRO A 292 -1.50 -49.06 15.87
N MET A 293 -0.37 -49.72 15.65
CA MET A 293 0.97 -49.16 15.86
C MET A 293 1.35 -48.38 14.61
N THR A 294 1.77 -47.12 14.75
CA THR A 294 2.04 -46.21 13.62
C THR A 294 3.30 -45.37 13.84
N GLY A 295 3.77 -44.71 12.78
CA GLY A 295 4.91 -43.80 12.84
C GLY A 295 6.29 -44.47 12.70
N GLY A 296 6.34 -45.78 12.43
CA GLY A 296 7.56 -46.45 11.99
C GLY A 296 7.91 -46.03 10.57
N PHE A 297 9.14 -45.59 10.33
CA PHE A 297 9.62 -45.12 9.04
C PHE A 297 11.14 -45.17 8.98
N VAL A 298 11.73 -45.51 7.84
CA VAL A 298 13.17 -45.41 7.56
C VAL A 298 13.34 -44.98 6.11
N GLY A 299 13.95 -43.83 5.89
CA GLY A 299 14.20 -43.32 4.54
C GLY A 299 14.41 -41.80 4.53
N GLU A 300 14.55 -41.25 3.33
CA GLU A 300 14.54 -39.80 3.13
C GLU A 300 13.09 -39.28 3.12
N VAL A 301 12.80 -38.29 3.96
CA VAL A 301 11.60 -37.46 3.86
C VAL A 301 11.99 -36.09 3.33
N LYS A 302 11.06 -35.43 2.63
CA LYS A 302 11.22 -33.99 2.37
C LYS A 302 11.04 -33.21 3.66
N VAL A 303 11.82 -32.15 3.82
CA VAL A 303 11.75 -31.23 4.98
C VAL A 303 11.96 -29.81 4.45
N PRO A 304 11.19 -28.81 4.90
CA PRO A 304 11.43 -27.42 4.53
C PRO A 304 12.81 -26.95 4.99
N THR A 305 13.57 -26.35 4.08
CA THR A 305 14.80 -25.63 4.45
C THR A 305 14.47 -24.31 5.13
N GLU A 306 15.43 -23.72 5.85
CA GLU A 306 15.25 -22.38 6.43
C GLU A 306 14.98 -21.33 5.33
N ASP A 307 15.56 -21.48 4.13
CA ASP A 307 15.28 -20.66 2.95
C ASP A 307 13.82 -20.78 2.46
N ASP A 308 13.28 -22.01 2.44
CA ASP A 308 11.87 -22.25 2.08
C ASP A 308 10.94 -21.60 3.11
N ILE A 309 11.28 -21.71 4.39
CA ILE A 309 10.54 -21.12 5.52
C ILE A 309 10.55 -19.59 5.44
N VAL A 310 11.70 -18.97 5.15
CA VAL A 310 11.80 -17.50 5.00
C VAL A 310 10.93 -17.01 3.84
N LYS A 311 11.04 -17.64 2.66
CA LYS A 311 10.24 -17.29 1.48
C LYS A 311 8.74 -17.49 1.72
N ALA A 312 8.36 -18.59 2.39
CA ALA A 312 6.98 -18.86 2.78
C ALA A 312 6.42 -17.78 3.71
N LYS A 313 7.18 -17.36 4.73
CA LYS A 313 6.79 -16.26 5.64
C LYS A 313 6.61 -14.94 4.89
N GLU A 314 7.53 -14.60 3.99
CA GLU A 314 7.48 -13.34 3.23
C GLU A 314 6.27 -13.31 2.28
N ASP A 315 6.03 -14.36 1.50
CA ASP A 315 4.85 -14.48 0.64
C ASP A 315 3.54 -14.49 1.45
N LEU A 316 3.49 -15.22 2.57
CA LEU A 316 2.30 -15.30 3.41
C LEU A 316 1.95 -13.95 4.02
N ARG A 317 2.95 -13.21 4.54
CA ARG A 317 2.76 -11.86 5.09
C ARG A 317 2.32 -10.87 4.02
N SER A 318 3.01 -10.84 2.88
CA SER A 318 2.65 -9.99 1.73
C SER A 318 1.23 -10.29 1.22
N SER A 319 0.87 -11.57 1.13
CA SER A 319 -0.48 -12.01 0.73
C SER A 319 -1.55 -11.63 1.75
N LEU A 320 -1.26 -11.75 3.04
CA LEU A 320 -2.20 -11.40 4.11
C LEU A 320 -2.38 -9.88 4.19
N GLU A 321 -1.30 -9.10 4.11
CA GLU A 321 -1.34 -7.64 4.08
C GLU A 321 -2.10 -7.13 2.85
N GLY A 322 -1.83 -7.67 1.65
CA GLY A 322 -2.56 -7.32 0.43
C GLY A 322 -4.05 -7.67 0.51
N ALA A 323 -4.40 -8.82 1.10
CA ALA A 323 -5.78 -9.21 1.32
C ALA A 323 -6.50 -8.30 2.33
N LEU A 324 -5.83 -7.93 3.43
CA LEU A 324 -6.38 -7.01 4.44
C LEU A 324 -6.54 -5.59 3.89
N LYS A 325 -5.54 -5.05 3.18
CA LYS A 325 -5.65 -3.77 2.47
C LYS A 325 -6.84 -3.73 1.52
N THR A 326 -7.04 -4.81 0.76
CA THR A 326 -8.20 -4.93 -0.14
C THR A 326 -9.52 -4.89 0.62
N ILE A 327 -9.65 -5.65 1.73
CA ILE A 327 -10.86 -5.67 2.55
C ILE A 327 -11.14 -4.30 3.16
N ILE A 328 -10.12 -3.68 3.80
CA ILE A 328 -10.25 -2.37 4.45
C ILE A 328 -10.60 -1.29 3.42
N PHE A 329 -9.87 -1.20 2.29
CA PHE A 329 -10.11 -0.15 1.29
C PHE A 329 -11.45 -0.29 0.56
N LEU A 330 -12.01 -1.51 0.44
CA LEU A 330 -13.38 -1.70 -0.04
C LEU A 330 -14.46 -1.30 0.99
N GLY A 331 -14.12 -1.29 2.28
CA GLY A 331 -15.00 -0.86 3.36
C GLY A 331 -14.98 0.65 3.65
N ILE A 332 -14.03 1.40 3.10
CA ILE A 332 -13.88 2.84 3.36
C ILE A 332 -14.91 3.65 2.54
N PRO A 333 -15.70 4.53 3.17
CA PRO A 333 -16.61 5.46 2.49
C PRO A 333 -15.90 6.37 1.48
N THR A 334 -16.56 6.71 0.37
CA THR A 334 -15.99 7.47 -0.75
C THR A 334 -15.74 8.95 -0.46
N ASP A 335 -16.24 9.47 0.65
CA ASP A 335 -15.97 10.81 1.18
C ASP A 335 -14.70 10.88 2.05
N MET A 336 -14.12 9.73 2.41
CA MET A 336 -12.86 9.64 3.17
C MET A 336 -11.65 9.50 2.24
N LYS A 337 -10.53 10.13 2.61
CA LYS A 337 -9.24 9.98 1.93
C LYS A 337 -8.25 9.21 2.80
N VAL A 338 -7.76 8.08 2.28
CA VAL A 338 -6.63 7.36 2.88
C VAL A 338 -5.34 8.15 2.61
N LEU A 339 -4.53 8.36 3.65
CA LEU A 339 -3.20 8.94 3.54
C LEU A 339 -2.16 7.84 3.34
N ASP A 340 -1.13 8.11 2.54
CA ASP A 340 0.01 7.21 2.39
C ASP A 340 0.67 6.98 3.75
N LYS A 341 0.95 5.70 4.08
CA LYS A 341 1.47 5.23 5.38
C LYS A 341 0.49 5.32 6.56
N ALA A 342 -0.78 5.70 6.38
CA ALA A 342 -1.79 5.66 7.46
C ALA A 342 -2.40 4.25 7.65
N TYR A 343 -1.57 3.21 7.63
CA TYR A 343 -1.95 1.83 7.93
C TYR A 343 -0.83 1.15 8.70
N GLU A 344 -1.20 0.24 9.60
CA GLU A 344 -0.28 -0.62 10.34
C GLU A 344 -0.67 -2.08 10.09
N PHE A 345 0.32 -2.95 9.93
CA PHE A 345 0.13 -4.39 9.78
C PHE A 345 0.94 -5.11 10.85
N SER A 346 0.28 -5.99 11.60
CA SER A 346 0.91 -6.82 12.63
C SER A 346 0.41 -8.26 12.54
N VAL A 347 1.31 -9.21 12.79
CA VAL A 347 0.99 -10.65 12.83
C VAL A 347 0.86 -11.05 14.29
N THR A 348 -0.35 -11.44 14.70
CA THR A 348 -0.66 -11.83 16.08
C THR A 348 -0.22 -13.24 16.42
N LYS A 349 -0.26 -14.16 15.45
CA LYS A 349 0.14 -15.56 15.60
C LYS A 349 0.72 -16.07 14.28
N GLU A 350 1.81 -16.82 14.37
CA GLU A 350 2.45 -17.48 13.23
C GLU A 350 2.81 -18.90 13.66
N GLU A 351 2.33 -19.89 12.91
CA GLU A 351 2.61 -21.32 13.13
C GLU A 351 3.10 -21.94 11.82
N ILE A 352 4.09 -22.82 11.93
CA ILE A 352 4.73 -23.48 10.80
C ILE A 352 4.57 -24.97 11.03
N ASN A 353 3.88 -25.67 10.13
CA ASN A 353 4.01 -27.11 10.08
C ASN A 353 5.38 -27.44 9.45
N LYS A 354 6.14 -28.35 10.07
CA LYS A 354 7.38 -28.88 9.47
C LYS A 354 7.17 -30.28 8.86
N GLU A 355 6.02 -30.90 9.11
CA GLU A 355 5.64 -32.16 8.49
C GLU A 355 5.18 -31.93 7.05
N VAL A 356 5.83 -32.62 6.12
CA VAL A 356 5.55 -32.50 4.68
C VAL A 356 4.48 -33.49 4.25
N ASP A 357 3.50 -33.01 3.49
CA ASP A 357 2.40 -33.79 2.93
C ASP A 357 2.85 -34.75 1.80
N ALA A 358 1.93 -35.60 1.33
CA ALA A 358 2.18 -36.52 0.23
C ALA A 358 2.50 -35.83 -1.12
N SER A 359 2.24 -34.53 -1.24
CA SER A 359 2.54 -33.70 -2.41
C SER A 359 3.92 -33.05 -2.33
N GLY A 360 4.60 -33.11 -1.18
CA GLY A 360 5.88 -32.44 -0.94
C GLY A 360 5.76 -31.02 -0.40
N ASN A 361 4.60 -30.62 0.16
CA ASN A 361 4.38 -29.30 0.74
C ASN A 361 4.31 -29.33 2.28
N PHE A 362 4.73 -28.24 2.93
CA PHE A 362 4.58 -27.96 4.36
C PHE A 362 3.57 -26.82 4.61
#